data_AF-A0A7C7L9B8-F1
#
_entry.id   AF-A0A7C7L9B8-F1
#
_cell.length_a   1.000
_cell.length_b   1.000
_cell.length_c   1.000
_cell.angle_alpha   90.00
_cell.angle_beta   90.00
_cell.angle_gamma   90.00
#
_symmetry.space_group_name_H-M   'P 1'
#
loop_
_entity.id
_entity.type
_entity.pdbx_description
1 polymer ?
#
loop_
_entity_poly.entity_id
_entity_poly.type
_entity_poly.pdbx_seq_one_letter_code
_entity_poly.pdbx_strand_id
1 'polypeptide(L)' 'AREIVKLIKALKLKVQVAIQGNQLRVSGKKRDDLQQVIGMLKEAKFDLPLQFENYRD' A
#
# COMPACT_ATOMS: atom_id res chain seq x y z
N ALA A 1 5.47 -6.13 7.67
CA ALA A 1 5.95 -5.47 6.41
C ALA A 1 5.83 -6.35 5.16
N ARG A 2 6.39 -7.57 5.15
CA ARG A 2 6.40 -8.43 3.94
C ARG A 2 5.02 -8.90 3.46
N GLU A 3 4.06 -9.08 4.36
CA GLU A 3 2.68 -9.49 4.01
C GLU A 3 1.93 -8.43 3.21
N ILE A 4 2.00 -7.16 3.65
CA ILE A 4 1.44 -6.02 2.92
C ILE A 4 2.00 -5.95 1.50
N VAL A 5 3.32 -6.11 1.33
CA VAL A 5 3.95 -6.14 0.01
C VAL A 5 3.42 -7.29 -0.85
N LYS A 6 3.23 -8.49 -0.27
CA LYS A 6 2.66 -9.63 -0.99
C LYS A 6 1.22 -9.37 -1.44
N LEU A 7 0.38 -8.81 -0.57
CA LEU A 7 -1.02 -8.49 -0.88
C LEU A 7 -1.10 -7.43 -1.99
N ILE A 8 -0.28 -6.38 -1.92
CA ILE A 8 -0.23 -5.36 -2.97
C ILE A 8 0.19 -5.97 -4.32
N LYS A 9 1.17 -6.88 -4.31
CA LYS A 9 1.58 -7.60 -5.53
C LYS A 9 0.50 -8.56 -6.04
N ALA A 10 -0.32 -9.13 -5.17
CA ALA A 10 -1.42 -10.02 -5.55
C ALA A 10 -2.52 -9.28 -6.32
N LEU A 11 -2.72 -7.98 -6.07
CA LEU A 11 -3.66 -7.13 -6.82
C LEU A 11 -3.23 -6.88 -8.28
N LYS A 12 -2.00 -7.24 -8.67
CA LYS A 12 -1.42 -7.02 -10.02
C LYS A 12 -1.52 -5.56 -10.50
N LEU A 13 -1.57 -4.61 -9.58
CA LEU A 13 -1.61 -3.18 -9.89
C LEU A 13 -0.23 -2.67 -10.28
N LYS A 14 -0.17 -1.61 -11.12
CA LYS A 14 1.08 -0.97 -11.54
C LYS A 14 1.60 -0.01 -10.48
N VAL A 15 1.79 -0.54 -9.27
CA VAL A 15 2.30 0.18 -8.11
C VAL A 15 3.59 -0.47 -7.62
N GLN A 16 4.51 0.35 -7.16
CA GLN A 16 5.79 -0.05 -6.61
C GLN A 16 5.78 0.18 -5.10
N VAL A 17 6.27 -0.81 -4.35
CA VAL A 17 6.33 -0.75 -2.89
C VAL A 17 7.78 -0.79 -2.46
N ALA A 18 8.21 0.19 -1.68
CA ALA A 18 9.54 0.29 -1.10
C ALA A 18 9.45 0.28 0.43
N ILE A 19 10.32 -0.49 1.08
CA ILE A 19 10.44 -0.52 2.55
C ILE A 19 11.48 0.53 2.94
N GLN A 20 11.09 1.52 3.72
CA GLN A 20 11.95 2.59 4.23
C GLN A 20 12.03 2.49 5.76
N GLY A 21 13.00 1.70 6.24
CA GLY A 21 13.12 1.40 7.67
C GLY A 21 11.84 0.74 8.20
N ASN A 22 11.10 1.47 9.03
CA ASN A 22 9.84 1.01 9.62
C ASN A 22 8.58 1.43 8.84
N GLN A 23 8.73 2.15 7.73
CA GLN A 23 7.63 2.63 6.89
C GLN A 23 7.59 1.91 5.55
N LEU A 24 6.40 1.83 4.95
CA LEU A 24 6.17 1.32 3.60
C LEU A 24 5.75 2.47 2.70
N ARG A 25 6.57 2.77 1.69
CA ARG A 25 6.24 3.75 0.65
C ARG A 25 5.62 3.02 -0.53
N VAL A 26 4.41 3.44 -0.92
CA VAL A 26 3.73 2.95 -2.12
C VAL A 26 3.71 4.08 -3.15
N SER A 27 4.20 3.81 -4.35
CA SER A 27 4.27 4.75 -5.46
C SER A 27 3.59 4.15 -6.69
N GLY A 28 2.83 4.94 -7.44
CA GLY A 28 2.05 4.47 -8.57
C GLY A 28 1.84 5.59 -9.57
N LYS A 29 1.68 5.25 -10.85
CA LYS A 29 1.40 6.25 -11.91
C LYS A 29 -0.05 6.73 -11.89
N LYS A 30 -0.96 5.91 -11.37
CA LYS A 30 -2.40 6.21 -11.30
C LYS A 30 -2.81 6.37 -9.86
N ARG A 31 -3.55 7.45 -9.58
CA ARG A 31 -4.14 7.68 -8.26
C ARG A 31 -5.18 6.62 -7.91
N ASP A 32 -5.92 6.11 -8.90
CA ASP A 32 -6.93 5.05 -8.69
C ASP A 32 -6.30 3.77 -8.15
N ASP A 33 -5.18 3.33 -8.72
CA ASP A 33 -4.45 2.15 -8.25
C ASP A 33 -3.97 2.33 -6.79
N LEU A 34 -3.52 3.54 -6.43
CA LEU A 34 -3.11 3.86 -5.06
C LEU A 34 -4.30 3.82 -4.08
N GLN A 35 -5.44 4.37 -4.48
CA GLN A 35 -6.66 4.32 -3.66
C GLN A 35 -7.18 2.89 -3.48
N GLN A 36 -7.12 2.07 -4.54
CA GLN A 36 -7.53 0.66 -4.47
C GLN A 36 -6.67 -0.15 -3.51
N VAL A 37 -5.35 0.09 -3.49
CA VAL A 37 -4.45 -0.52 -2.49
C VAL A 37 -4.85 -0.13 -1.07
N ILE A 38 -5.14 1.15 -0.82
CA ILE A 38 -5.56 1.63 0.50
C ILE A 38 -6.88 0.98 0.93
N GLY A 39 -7.85 0.89 0.02
CA GLY A 39 -9.12 0.20 0.27
C GLY A 39 -8.91 -1.25 0.68
N MET A 40 -8.14 -2.01 -0.10
CA MET A 40 -7.81 -3.40 0.21
C MET A 40 -7.10 -3.53 1.56
N LEU A 41 -6.15 -2.64 1.87
CA LEU A 41 -5.44 -2.68 3.15
C LEU A 41 -6.32 -2.31 4.34
N LYS A 42 -7.39 -1.55 4.14
CA LYS A 42 -8.42 -1.29 5.16
C LYS A 42 -9.36 -2.48 5.34
N GLU A 43 -9.69 -3.19 4.27
CA GLU A 43 -10.55 -4.39 4.30
C GLU A 43 -9.81 -5.62 4.84
N ALA A 44 -8.52 -5.74 4.52
CA ALA A 44 -7.62 -6.70 5.14
C ALA A 44 -7.50 -6.30 6.62
N LYS A 45 -8.29 -6.95 7.47
CA LYS A 45 -8.32 -6.74 8.92
C LYS A 45 -6.94 -7.03 9.52
N PHE A 46 -6.07 -6.03 9.53
CA PHE A 46 -4.86 -6.05 10.31
C PHE A 46 -5.19 -5.65 11.74
N ASP A 47 -4.70 -6.39 12.73
CA ASP A 47 -4.83 -6.06 14.16
C ASP A 47 -4.08 -4.77 14.56
N LEU A 48 -3.41 -4.12 13.61
CA LEU A 48 -2.63 -2.92 13.81
C LEU A 48 -3.24 -1.75 13.03
N PRO A 49 -3.40 -0.56 13.63
CA PRO A 49 -3.89 0.61 12.93
C PRO A 49 -2.89 1.04 11.85
N LEU A 50 -3.24 0.85 10.58
CA LEU A 50 -2.46 1.33 9.45
C LEU A 50 -2.71 2.83 9.24
N GLN A 51 -1.63 3.61 9.23
CA GLN A 51 -1.67 5.03 8.89
C GLN A 51 -1.21 5.20 7.44
N PHE A 52 -1.97 5.98 6.67
CA PHE A 52 -1.65 6.33 5.30
C PHE A 52 -1.37 7.83 5.26
N GLU A 53 -0.09 8.20 5.20
CA GLU A 53 0.37 9.59 5.28
C GLU A 53 1.25 9.94 4.07
N ASN A 54 1.53 11.24 3.89
CA ASN A 54 2.45 11.77 2.88
C ASN A 54 2.02 11.44 1.43
N TYR A 55 0.76 11.75 1.10
CA TYR A 55 0.29 11.76 -0.28
C TYR A 55 1.07 12.81 -1.08
N ARG A 56 1.73 12.37 -2.15
CA ARG A 56 2.50 13.21 -3.06
C ARG A 56 2.02 12.98 -4.49
N ASP A 57 1.92 14.06 -5.26
CA ASP A 57 1.69 14.05 -6.71
C ASP A 57 2.95 13.64 -7.49
#